data_AF-A0A7C1RC90-F1
#
_entry.id   AF-A0A7C1RC90-F1
#
_cell.length_a   1.000
_cell.length_b   1.000
_cell.length_c   1.000
_cell.angle_alpha   90.00
_cell.angle_beta   90.00
_cell.angle_gamma   90.00
#
_symmetry.space_group_name_H-M   'P 1'
#
loop_
_entity.id
_entity.type
_entity.pdbx_description
1 polymer ?
#
loop_
_entity_poly.entity_id
_entity_poly.type
_entity_poly.pdbx_seq_one_letter_code
_entity_poly.pdbx_strand_id
1 'polypeptide(L)'
;MSKKVLKVLKVTIFKHGVSYYNLGGKIKGSSTFELEFKIDEMNDILKSLFVLDTSEKGYISSISYDAAIETNQLLRSIMLNIPDINSFSSLVTQIKGSSVSLTIGGNKVVTGKIIGTETVEKLNKIDKVIQKILVLLQDDDIIVKIPFSEVKSFDILNEEIKKDLKFFLDTVIAGKKKDAKKIVINCESGGEDEIDRNIFVSYIRESPIWKTSYRLIMSRKQALEQRCLLSGWGLIENTTNQDWENIELSLVAGLPISFIYSFYRPIFIQRPVIHPPKILSARPTDIEDGLDMDEFDDYGA
;
A
#
# COMPACT_ATOMS: atom_id res chain seq x y z
N MET A 1 -12.26 -21.07 -16.62
CA MET A 1 -12.45 -21.80 -15.34
C MET A 1 -13.39 -20.97 -14.48
N SER A 2 -14.54 -21.53 -14.06
CA SER A 2 -15.48 -20.81 -13.19
C SER A 2 -14.81 -20.50 -11.85
N LYS A 3 -14.81 -19.24 -11.42
CA LYS A 3 -14.27 -18.82 -10.12
C LYS A 3 -15.10 -19.54 -9.05
N LYS A 4 -14.48 -20.40 -8.23
CA LYS A 4 -15.19 -21.06 -7.12
C LYS A 4 -15.55 -19.99 -6.09
N VAL A 5 -16.83 -19.90 -5.73
CA VAL A 5 -17.36 -18.81 -4.89
C VAL A 5 -17.73 -19.35 -3.52
N LEU A 6 -17.23 -18.70 -2.47
CA LEU A 6 -17.74 -18.82 -1.10
C LEU A 6 -18.99 -17.94 -0.99
N LYS A 7 -20.10 -18.51 -0.52
CA LYS A 7 -21.36 -17.80 -0.30
C LYS A 7 -21.56 -17.51 1.18
N VAL A 8 -22.08 -16.34 1.52
CA VAL A 8 -22.54 -16.03 2.88
C VAL A 8 -23.69 -16.96 3.25
N LEU A 9 -23.58 -17.63 4.40
CA LEU A 9 -24.61 -18.51 4.96
C LEU A 9 -25.26 -17.89 6.21
N LYS A 10 -24.47 -17.18 7.03
CA LYS A 10 -24.96 -16.53 8.25
C LYS A 10 -24.27 -15.20 8.46
N VAL A 11 -25.04 -14.22 8.92
CA VAL A 11 -24.56 -12.90 9.33
C VAL A 11 -25.10 -12.59 10.72
N THR A 12 -24.22 -12.17 11.62
CA THR A 12 -24.60 -11.68 12.95
C THR A 12 -24.15 -10.23 13.08
N ILE A 13 -25.10 -9.31 13.25
CA ILE A 13 -24.84 -7.87 13.31
C ILE A 13 -24.96 -7.39 14.75
N PHE A 14 -23.91 -6.74 15.25
CA PHE A 14 -23.83 -6.25 16.61
C PHE A 14 -23.96 -4.72 16.65
N LYS A 15 -24.42 -4.18 17.79
CA LYS A 15 -24.55 -2.72 17.99
C LYS A 15 -23.23 -1.96 18.17
N HIS A 16 -22.11 -2.66 18.32
CA HIS A 16 -20.77 -2.05 18.43
C HIS A 16 -20.05 -1.81 17.09
N GLY A 17 -20.77 -1.91 15.96
CA GLY A 17 -20.22 -1.59 14.63
C GLY A 17 -19.37 -2.68 13.98
N VAL A 18 -19.53 -3.93 14.40
CA VAL A 18 -18.83 -5.09 13.83
C VAL A 18 -19.88 -6.17 13.55
N SER A 19 -19.69 -6.92 12.48
CA SER A 19 -20.53 -8.06 12.12
C SER A 19 -19.69 -9.31 11.94
N TYR A 20 -20.23 -10.45 12.35
CA TYR A 20 -19.63 -11.77 12.18
C TYR A 20 -20.28 -12.49 11.01
N TYR A 21 -19.46 -13.03 10.12
CA TYR A 21 -19.88 -13.67 8.88
C TYR A 21 -19.45 -15.13 8.89
N ASN A 22 -20.36 -16.01 8.48
CA ASN A 22 -20.04 -17.38 8.08
C ASN A 22 -20.30 -17.55 6.60
N LEU A 23 -19.33 -18.11 5.89
CA LEU A 23 -19.41 -18.44 4.50
C LEU A 23 -19.20 -19.95 4.32
N GLY A 24 -19.82 -20.50 3.28
CA GLY A 24 -19.66 -21.87 2.86
C GLY A 24 -19.41 -21.97 1.36
N GLY A 25 -18.58 -22.93 0.96
CA GLY A 25 -18.31 -23.24 -0.44
C GLY A 25 -18.06 -24.72 -0.65
N LYS A 26 -18.35 -25.19 -1.86
CA LYS A 26 -18.06 -26.56 -2.28
C LYS A 26 -16.92 -26.58 -3.29
N ILE A 27 -15.97 -27.48 -3.10
CA ILE A 27 -14.87 -27.71 -4.03
C ILE A 27 -14.71 -29.20 -4.31
N LYS A 28 -14.23 -29.52 -5.52
CA LYS A 28 -13.64 -30.82 -5.83
C LYS A 28 -12.12 -30.72 -5.89
N GLY A 29 -11.44 -31.76 -5.39
CA GLY A 29 -9.99 -31.89 -5.38
C GLY A 29 -9.28 -30.70 -4.73
N SER A 30 -8.03 -30.47 -5.13
CA SER A 30 -7.27 -29.30 -4.70
C SER A 30 -7.75 -28.03 -5.42
N SER A 31 -7.91 -26.94 -4.69
CA SER A 31 -8.40 -25.68 -5.25
C SER A 31 -8.14 -24.48 -4.36
N THR A 32 -8.50 -23.31 -4.87
CA THR A 32 -8.25 -22.04 -4.19
C THR A 32 -9.52 -21.20 -4.16
N PHE A 33 -9.75 -20.52 -3.05
CA PHE A 33 -10.75 -19.47 -2.92
C PHE A 33 -10.08 -18.10 -2.80
N GLU A 34 -10.70 -17.09 -3.41
CA GLU A 34 -10.28 -15.70 -3.28
C GLU A 34 -11.38 -14.90 -2.58
N LEU A 35 -10.97 -14.12 -1.57
CA LEU A 35 -11.80 -13.12 -0.91
C LEU A 35 -11.17 -11.74 -1.10
N GLU A 36 -12.00 -10.73 -1.28
CA GLU A 36 -11.59 -9.33 -1.47
C GLU A 36 -12.15 -8.46 -0.35
N PHE A 37 -11.29 -7.68 0.27
CA PHE A 37 -11.60 -6.80 1.40
C PHE A 37 -11.04 -5.41 1.19
N LYS A 38 -11.59 -4.41 1.88
CA LYS A 38 -10.98 -3.08 1.90
C LYS A 38 -9.75 -3.05 2.80
N ILE A 39 -8.83 -2.12 2.55
CA ILE A 39 -7.62 -1.96 3.38
C ILE A 39 -7.94 -1.76 4.87
N ASP A 40 -8.98 -1.00 5.18
CA ASP A 40 -9.39 -0.70 6.56
C ASP A 40 -10.01 -1.92 7.26
N GLU A 41 -10.58 -2.86 6.49
CA GLU A 41 -11.18 -4.09 6.99
C GLU A 41 -10.12 -5.14 7.34
N MET A 42 -8.92 -5.05 6.76
CA MET A 42 -7.88 -6.08 6.89
C MET A 42 -7.46 -6.36 8.34
N ASN A 43 -7.50 -5.36 9.23
CA ASN A 43 -7.14 -5.56 10.63
C ASN A 43 -8.09 -6.54 11.33
N ASP A 44 -9.39 -6.40 11.11
CA ASP A 44 -10.41 -7.26 11.69
C ASP A 44 -10.38 -8.66 11.07
N ILE A 45 -10.19 -8.72 9.75
CA ILE A 45 -10.09 -9.99 9.02
C ILE A 45 -8.88 -10.79 9.50
N LEU A 46 -7.68 -10.20 9.54
CA LEU A 46 -6.47 -10.93 9.96
C LEU A 46 -6.53 -11.41 11.41
N LYS A 47 -7.28 -10.71 12.28
CA LYS A 47 -7.44 -11.10 13.67
C LYS A 47 -8.45 -12.24 13.88
N SER A 48 -9.39 -12.42 12.95
CA SER A 48 -10.57 -13.27 13.17
C SER A 48 -10.81 -14.34 12.12
N LEU A 49 -10.09 -14.29 10.98
CA LEU A 49 -10.28 -15.21 9.87
C LEU A 49 -10.02 -16.64 10.34
N PHE A 50 -11.05 -17.45 10.24
CA PHE A 50 -11.02 -18.87 10.54
C PHE A 50 -11.51 -19.63 9.31
N VAL A 51 -10.74 -20.61 8.87
CA VAL A 51 -11.02 -21.42 7.69
C VAL A 51 -10.88 -22.88 8.08
N LEU A 52 -11.86 -23.69 7.68
CA LEU A 52 -11.87 -25.12 7.97
C LEU A 52 -12.41 -25.89 6.77
N ASP A 53 -11.78 -27.01 6.45
CA ASP A 53 -12.39 -28.04 5.61
C ASP A 53 -13.22 -28.97 6.50
N THR A 54 -14.54 -28.89 6.39
CA THR A 54 -15.46 -29.67 7.24
C THR A 54 -15.77 -31.03 6.62
N SER A 55 -15.16 -31.41 5.49
CA SER A 55 -15.43 -32.71 4.87
C SER A 55 -14.56 -33.83 5.39
N GLU A 56 -13.52 -33.54 6.18
CA GLU A 56 -12.51 -34.49 6.69
C GLU A 56 -11.72 -35.23 5.58
N LYS A 57 -11.74 -34.71 4.34
CA LYS A 57 -11.11 -35.34 3.16
C LYS A 57 -10.02 -34.48 2.52
N GLY A 58 -9.64 -33.42 3.21
CA GLY A 58 -8.66 -32.45 2.77
C GLY A 58 -8.29 -31.52 3.91
N TYR A 59 -7.42 -30.56 3.62
CA TYR A 59 -6.99 -29.56 4.59
C TYR A 59 -6.72 -28.22 3.91
N ILE A 60 -6.59 -27.18 4.74
CA ILE A 60 -6.19 -25.86 4.31
C ILE A 60 -4.66 -25.80 4.38
N SER A 61 -3.99 -25.68 3.24
CA SER A 61 -2.53 -25.72 3.19
C SER A 61 -1.90 -24.36 3.51
N SER A 62 -2.51 -23.28 3.02
CA SER A 62 -2.05 -21.94 3.30
C SER A 62 -3.16 -20.90 3.12
N ILE A 63 -3.00 -19.79 3.85
CA ILE A 63 -3.74 -18.56 3.62
C ILE A 63 -2.70 -17.48 3.34
N SER A 64 -2.78 -16.87 2.17
CA SER A 64 -1.91 -15.76 1.76
C SER A 64 -2.72 -14.49 1.55
N TYR A 65 -2.09 -13.34 1.73
CA TYR A 65 -2.73 -12.04 1.56
C TYR A 65 -1.74 -11.03 0.96
N ASP A 66 -2.27 -10.03 0.26
CA ASP A 66 -1.46 -8.93 -0.25
C ASP A 66 -0.82 -8.17 0.91
N ALA A 67 0.50 -8.03 0.95
CA ALA A 67 1.17 -7.30 2.01
C ALA A 67 0.78 -5.81 2.03
N ALA A 68 0.65 -5.24 3.23
CA ALA A 68 0.41 -3.81 3.47
C ALA A 68 1.70 -2.99 3.32
N ILE A 69 2.50 -3.23 2.28
CA ILE A 69 3.68 -2.39 2.07
C ILE A 69 3.18 -1.02 1.65
N GLU A 70 3.41 -0.03 2.51
CA GLU A 70 3.05 1.35 2.21
C GLU A 70 3.79 1.79 0.95
N THR A 71 3.11 2.53 0.08
CA THR A 71 3.69 3.15 -1.11
C THR A 71 5.02 3.83 -0.76
N ASN A 72 5.09 4.56 0.36
CA ASN A 72 6.31 5.21 0.83
C ASN A 72 7.47 4.24 1.09
N GLN A 73 7.23 3.01 1.54
CA GLN A 73 8.29 2.02 1.74
C GLN A 73 8.78 1.44 0.40
N LEU A 74 7.88 1.20 -0.55
CA LEU A 74 8.26 0.81 -1.92
C LEU A 74 9.05 1.92 -2.61
N LEU A 75 8.72 3.19 -2.34
CA LEU A 75 9.43 4.34 -2.90
C LEU A 75 10.75 4.66 -2.16
N ARG A 76 11.07 4.01 -1.02
CA ARG A 76 12.37 4.23 -0.34
C ARG A 76 13.55 3.67 -1.13
N SER A 77 13.32 2.68 -2.00
CA SER A 77 14.38 2.10 -2.82
C SER A 77 14.77 2.96 -4.02
N ILE A 78 13.95 3.97 -4.35
CA ILE A 78 14.23 4.91 -5.43
C ILE A 78 14.60 6.28 -4.86
N MET A 79 15.48 7.00 -5.54
CA MET A 79 15.88 8.35 -5.13
C MET A 79 14.91 9.45 -5.61
N LEU A 80 13.81 9.07 -6.25
CA LEU A 80 12.83 9.99 -6.82
C LEU A 80 11.63 10.22 -5.89
N ASN A 81 11.33 11.48 -5.63
CA ASN A 81 10.13 11.91 -4.92
C ASN A 81 9.53 13.15 -5.60
N ILE A 82 8.55 12.95 -6.47
CA ILE A 82 8.01 14.02 -7.31
C ILE A 82 6.71 14.56 -6.69
N PRO A 83 6.68 15.83 -6.24
CA PRO A 83 5.47 16.44 -5.70
C PRO A 83 4.43 16.74 -6.80
N ASP A 84 3.16 16.87 -6.41
CA ASP A 84 2.06 17.23 -7.32
C ASP A 84 2.26 18.64 -7.93
N ILE A 85 2.85 19.56 -7.17
CA ILE A 85 3.11 20.94 -7.59
C ILE A 85 4.61 21.12 -7.83
N ASN A 86 5.00 21.81 -8.91
CA ASN A 86 6.41 21.99 -9.32
C ASN A 86 7.14 20.68 -9.66
N SER A 87 6.40 19.64 -10.09
CA SER A 87 6.91 18.30 -10.40
C SER A 87 8.15 18.28 -11.30
N PHE A 88 8.13 19.01 -12.42
CA PHE A 88 9.26 19.06 -13.36
C PHE A 88 10.52 19.69 -12.74
N SER A 89 10.37 20.79 -12.01
CA SER A 89 11.47 21.46 -11.31
C SER A 89 12.10 20.54 -10.26
N SER A 90 11.28 19.79 -9.55
CA SER A 90 11.72 18.82 -8.54
C SER A 90 12.47 17.65 -9.19
N LEU A 91 11.89 17.08 -10.26
CA LEU A 91 12.51 15.98 -11.01
C LEU A 91 13.90 16.37 -11.51
N VAL A 92 14.02 17.48 -12.23
CA VAL A 92 15.30 17.99 -12.76
C VAL A 92 16.34 18.18 -11.66
N THR A 93 15.93 18.68 -10.49
CA THR A 93 16.84 18.90 -9.36
C THR A 93 17.33 17.57 -8.75
N GLN A 94 16.48 16.55 -8.70
CA GLN A 94 16.82 15.23 -8.15
C GLN A 94 17.75 14.44 -9.08
N ILE A 95 17.64 14.63 -10.39
CA ILE A 95 18.47 13.94 -11.38
C ILE A 95 19.69 14.75 -11.80
N LYS A 96 20.15 15.69 -10.96
CA LYS A 96 21.36 16.50 -11.18
C LYS A 96 22.55 15.60 -11.55
N GLY A 97 23.32 16.02 -12.56
CA GLY A 97 24.44 15.25 -13.12
C GLY A 97 24.05 14.27 -14.23
N SER A 98 22.74 14.03 -14.44
CA SER A 98 22.28 13.14 -15.51
C SER A 98 22.36 13.81 -16.88
N SER A 99 22.72 13.02 -17.89
CA SER A 99 22.67 13.44 -19.29
C SER A 99 21.23 13.47 -19.79
N VAL A 100 20.86 14.54 -20.49
CA VAL A 100 19.52 14.77 -21.02
C VAL A 100 19.55 15.31 -22.44
N SER A 101 18.45 15.09 -23.17
CA SER A 101 18.17 15.68 -24.47
C SER A 101 16.88 16.48 -24.39
N LEU A 102 16.89 17.70 -24.90
CA LEU A 102 15.79 18.65 -24.82
C LEU A 102 15.42 19.11 -26.22
N THR A 103 14.13 19.27 -26.47
CA THR A 103 13.68 20.08 -27.62
C THR A 103 13.22 21.43 -27.10
N ILE A 104 13.84 22.50 -27.59
CA ILE A 104 13.50 23.89 -27.22
C ILE A 104 12.68 24.58 -28.31
N GLY A 105 12.35 25.86 -28.10
CA GLY A 105 11.74 26.75 -29.10
C GLY A 105 12.41 26.62 -30.47
N GLY A 106 11.60 26.61 -31.54
CA GLY A 106 12.11 26.41 -32.90
C GLY A 106 12.53 24.98 -33.25
N ASN A 107 12.15 23.97 -32.44
CA ASN A 107 12.49 22.55 -32.62
C ASN A 107 14.00 22.26 -32.63
N LYS A 108 14.80 23.14 -32.02
CA LYS A 108 16.22 22.90 -31.81
C LYS A 108 16.39 21.84 -30.71
N VAL A 109 17.23 20.85 -30.97
CA VAL A 109 17.61 19.83 -29.98
C VAL A 109 18.88 20.28 -29.26
N VAL A 110 18.87 20.17 -27.94
CA VAL A 110 20.00 20.51 -27.06
C VAL A 110 20.27 19.34 -26.12
N THR A 111 21.51 18.85 -26.13
CA THR A 111 21.99 17.78 -25.24
C THR A 111 22.98 18.34 -24.23
N GLY A 112 23.02 17.74 -23.04
CA GLY A 112 23.98 18.08 -22.00
C GLY A 112 23.70 17.41 -20.66
N LYS A 113 24.57 17.64 -19.67
CA LYS A 113 24.40 17.19 -18.29
C LYS A 113 23.78 18.27 -17.42
N ILE A 114 22.87 17.89 -16.53
CA ILE A 114 22.19 18.84 -15.65
C ILE A 114 23.14 19.36 -14.57
N ILE A 115 23.35 20.67 -14.52
CA ILE A 115 24.04 21.35 -13.42
C ILE A 115 23.05 21.67 -12.30
N GLY A 116 21.84 22.12 -12.65
CA GLY A 116 20.80 22.48 -11.70
C GLY A 116 19.74 23.41 -12.28
N THR A 117 19.01 24.09 -11.39
CA THR A 117 17.99 25.07 -11.75
C THR A 117 18.22 26.39 -11.02
N GLU A 118 17.93 27.50 -11.69
CA GLU A 118 17.97 28.85 -11.10
C GLU A 118 16.55 29.43 -11.10
N THR A 119 16.27 30.30 -10.14
CA THR A 119 15.03 31.09 -10.11
C THR A 119 15.40 32.56 -10.20
N VAL A 120 14.83 33.25 -11.18
CA VAL A 120 15.10 34.67 -11.44
C VAL A 120 13.78 35.43 -11.37
N GLU A 121 13.74 36.47 -10.53
CA GLU A 121 12.61 37.40 -10.51
C GLU A 121 12.81 38.45 -11.61
N LYS A 122 11.88 38.50 -12.57
CA LYS A 122 11.79 39.58 -13.55
C LYS A 122 10.67 40.54 -13.17
N LEU A 123 11.01 41.80 -13.02
CA LEU A 123 10.04 42.89 -12.92
C LEU A 123 9.57 43.23 -14.34
N ASN A 124 8.31 42.90 -14.65
CA ASN A 124 7.61 43.53 -15.75
C ASN A 124 6.92 44.80 -15.22
N LYS A 125 6.65 45.78 -16.10
CA LYS A 125 6.12 47.12 -15.74
C LYS A 125 4.83 47.11 -14.90
N ILE A 126 4.15 45.96 -14.77
CA ILE A 126 2.87 45.81 -14.08
C ILE A 126 2.89 44.64 -13.06
N ASP A 127 3.75 43.63 -13.21
CA ASP A 127 3.79 42.44 -12.34
C ASP A 127 5.20 41.86 -12.14
N LYS A 128 5.42 41.22 -10.98
CA LYS A 128 6.59 40.36 -10.71
C LYS A 128 6.37 38.98 -11.32
N VAL A 129 7.23 38.58 -12.28
CA VAL A 129 7.21 37.25 -12.89
C VAL A 129 8.40 36.45 -12.39
N ILE A 130 8.13 35.31 -11.77
CA ILE A 130 9.16 34.35 -11.33
C ILE A 130 9.46 33.42 -12.51
N GLN A 131 10.69 33.47 -13.03
CA GLN A 131 11.15 32.63 -14.13
C GLN A 131 12.11 31.55 -13.61
N LYS A 132 11.88 30.28 -13.97
CA LYS A 132 12.80 29.17 -13.70
C LYS A 132 13.68 28.89 -14.91
N ILE A 133 14.95 28.64 -14.67
CA ILE A 133 15.97 28.40 -15.69
C ILE A 133 16.64 27.05 -15.41
N LEU A 134 16.80 26.24 -16.46
CA LEU A 134 17.59 25.02 -16.49
C LEU A 134 19.02 25.35 -16.88
N VAL A 135 19.99 24.84 -16.14
CA VAL A 135 21.42 25.02 -16.44
C VAL A 135 22.03 23.68 -16.83
N LEU A 136 22.66 23.62 -18.00
CA LEU A 136 23.27 22.42 -18.57
C LEU A 136 24.75 22.66 -18.87
N LEU A 137 25.55 21.60 -18.73
CA LEU A 137 26.90 21.48 -19.30
C LEU A 137 26.81 20.70 -20.61
N GLN A 138 27.17 21.31 -21.73
CA GLN A 138 27.24 20.64 -23.02
C GLN A 138 28.58 19.89 -23.20
N ASP A 139 28.66 19.04 -24.23
CA ASP A 139 29.84 18.19 -24.48
C ASP A 139 31.10 18.99 -24.88
N ASP A 140 30.93 20.25 -25.29
CA ASP A 140 31.99 21.22 -25.60
C ASP A 140 32.42 22.05 -24.37
N ASP A 141 32.07 21.59 -23.16
CA ASP A 141 32.30 22.26 -21.87
C ASP A 141 31.60 23.64 -21.74
N ILE A 142 30.65 23.95 -22.63
CA ILE A 142 29.89 25.20 -22.58
C ILE A 142 28.70 25.06 -21.64
N ILE A 143 28.53 26.03 -20.74
CA ILE A 143 27.37 26.13 -19.86
C ILE A 143 26.26 26.92 -20.56
N VAL A 144 25.09 26.30 -20.70
CA VAL A 144 23.91 26.91 -21.32
C VAL A 144 22.79 27.06 -20.31
N LYS A 145 22.14 28.23 -20.34
CA LYS A 145 20.96 28.56 -19.54
C LYS A 145 19.72 28.55 -20.43
N ILE A 146 18.74 27.73 -20.09
CA ILE A 146 17.50 27.54 -20.87
C ILE A 146 16.30 27.83 -19.97
N PRO A 147 15.48 28.85 -20.25
CA PRO A 147 14.23 29.04 -19.54
C PRO A 147 13.32 27.82 -19.62
N PHE A 148 12.67 27.46 -18.51
CA PHE A 148 11.72 26.33 -18.49
C PHE A 148 10.58 26.52 -19.51
N SER A 149 10.18 27.77 -19.76
CA SER A 149 9.16 28.13 -20.76
C SER A 149 9.52 27.78 -22.19
N GLU A 150 10.81 27.60 -22.50
CA GLU A 150 11.28 27.24 -23.84
C GLU A 150 11.40 25.72 -24.05
N VAL A 151 11.35 24.93 -22.98
CA VAL A 151 11.48 23.47 -23.02
C VAL A 151 10.15 22.87 -23.47
N LYS A 152 10.14 22.27 -24.67
CA LYS A 152 8.97 21.55 -25.21
C LYS A 152 8.98 20.07 -24.84
N SER A 153 10.14 19.43 -24.88
CA SER A 153 10.30 18.03 -24.49
C SER A 153 11.60 17.83 -23.72
N PHE A 154 11.60 16.80 -22.87
CA PHE A 154 12.68 16.46 -21.98
C PHE A 154 12.86 14.94 -21.98
N ASP A 155 13.98 14.46 -22.49
CA ASP A 155 14.36 13.05 -22.50
C ASP A 155 15.55 12.81 -21.57
N ILE A 156 15.39 11.85 -20.66
CA ILE A 156 16.42 11.41 -19.73
C ILE A 156 17.24 10.33 -20.41
N LEU A 157 18.52 10.56 -20.71
CA LEU A 157 19.32 9.57 -21.44
C LEU A 157 19.73 8.37 -20.55
N ASN A 158 19.67 8.52 -19.23
CA ASN A 158 19.93 7.42 -18.29
C ASN A 158 18.71 6.48 -18.16
N GLU A 159 18.87 5.23 -18.61
CA GLU A 159 17.82 4.21 -18.59
C GLU A 159 17.42 3.74 -17.18
N GLU A 160 18.32 3.80 -16.20
CA GLU A 160 18.00 3.44 -14.80
C GLU A 160 17.02 4.46 -14.20
N ILE A 161 17.29 5.75 -14.38
CA ILE A 161 16.41 6.83 -13.93
C ILE A 161 15.04 6.78 -14.65
N LYS A 162 15.02 6.42 -15.94
CA LYS A 162 13.76 6.20 -16.68
C LYS A 162 12.94 5.07 -16.07
N LYS A 163 13.58 3.96 -15.68
CA LYS A 163 12.90 2.83 -15.01
C LYS A 163 12.37 3.25 -13.64
N ASP A 164 13.17 3.95 -12.85
CA ASP A 164 12.75 4.45 -11.54
C ASP A 164 11.59 5.42 -11.64
N LEU A 165 11.60 6.32 -12.63
CA LEU A 165 10.51 7.26 -12.86
C LEU A 165 9.20 6.54 -13.24
N LYS A 166 9.28 5.54 -14.13
CA LYS A 166 8.11 4.72 -14.50
C LYS A 166 7.59 3.96 -13.27
N PHE A 167 8.47 3.30 -12.53
CA PHE A 167 8.12 2.58 -11.32
C PHE A 167 7.49 3.50 -10.26
N PHE A 168 8.02 4.71 -10.06
CA PHE A 168 7.43 5.73 -9.19
C PHE A 168 5.99 6.05 -9.60
N LEU A 169 5.77 6.39 -10.87
CA LEU A 169 4.45 6.79 -11.38
C LEU A 169 3.44 5.62 -11.31
N ASP A 170 3.86 4.42 -11.70
CA ASP A 170 3.04 3.21 -11.61
C ASP A 170 2.68 2.88 -10.16
N THR A 171 3.63 3.05 -9.23
CA THR A 171 3.43 2.81 -7.80
C THR A 171 2.50 3.85 -7.15
N VAL A 172 2.58 5.12 -7.56
CA VAL A 172 1.64 6.17 -7.12
C VAL A 172 0.22 5.87 -7.61
N ILE A 173 0.06 5.46 -8.87
CA ILE A 173 -1.25 5.07 -9.43
C ILE A 173 -1.78 3.81 -8.75
N ALA A 174 -0.93 2.80 -8.55
CA ALA A 174 -1.30 1.57 -7.85
C ALA A 174 -1.71 1.84 -6.40
N GLY A 175 -1.02 2.77 -5.71
CA GLY A 175 -1.40 3.25 -4.39
C GLY A 175 -2.78 3.90 -4.36
N LYS A 176 -3.13 4.69 -5.38
CA LYS A 176 -4.47 5.29 -5.51
C LYS A 176 -5.57 4.29 -5.88
N LYS A 177 -5.24 3.17 -6.54
CA LYS A 177 -6.21 2.18 -7.03
C LYS A 177 -6.51 1.03 -6.06
N LYS A 178 -5.66 0.78 -5.05
CA LYS A 178 -5.75 -0.41 -4.19
C LYS A 178 -6.45 -0.15 -2.85
N ASP A 179 -7.75 0.15 -2.89
CA ASP A 179 -8.59 -0.06 -1.71
C ASP A 179 -8.91 -1.53 -1.50
N ALA A 180 -8.92 -2.35 -2.56
CA ALA A 180 -9.17 -3.79 -2.47
C ALA A 180 -7.88 -4.61 -2.23
N LYS A 181 -7.91 -5.47 -1.21
CA LYS A 181 -6.88 -6.42 -0.81
C LYS A 181 -7.39 -7.84 -0.96
N LYS A 182 -6.57 -8.71 -1.55
CA LYS A 182 -6.93 -10.11 -1.77
C LYS A 182 -6.41 -11.00 -0.64
N ILE A 183 -7.26 -11.92 -0.21
CA ILE A 183 -6.91 -13.07 0.61
C ILE A 183 -7.16 -14.33 -0.23
N VAL A 184 -6.14 -15.17 -0.32
CA VAL A 184 -6.15 -16.40 -1.11
C VAL A 184 -6.06 -17.58 -0.15
N ILE A 185 -7.05 -18.46 -0.20
CA ILE A 185 -7.16 -19.65 0.65
C ILE A 185 -6.86 -20.86 -0.23
N ASN A 186 -5.75 -21.54 0.03
CA ASN A 186 -5.35 -22.74 -0.70
C ASN A 186 -5.84 -23.99 0.05
N CYS A 187 -6.59 -24.81 -0.66
CA CYS A 187 -7.20 -26.03 -0.15
C CYS A 187 -6.60 -27.22 -0.89
N GLU A 188 -5.98 -28.14 -0.16
CA GLU A 188 -5.38 -29.34 -0.74
C GLU A 188 -6.22 -30.57 -0.44
N SER A 189 -6.31 -31.47 -1.42
CA SER A 189 -6.97 -32.75 -1.28
C SER A 189 -6.10 -33.69 -0.46
N GLY A 190 -6.70 -34.43 0.47
CA GLY A 190 -6.02 -35.52 1.18
C GLY A 190 -5.97 -36.83 0.40
N GLY A 191 -6.42 -36.83 -0.86
CA GLY A 191 -6.58 -38.02 -1.71
C GLY A 191 -7.24 -37.69 -3.06
N GLU A 192 -8.10 -38.59 -3.57
CA GLU A 192 -8.71 -38.50 -4.90
C GLU A 192 -9.40 -37.16 -5.21
N ASP A 193 -9.11 -36.60 -6.39
CA ASP A 193 -9.51 -35.25 -6.80
C ASP A 193 -11.01 -35.09 -7.18
N GLU A 194 -11.77 -36.19 -7.25
CA GLU A 194 -13.19 -36.18 -7.65
C GLU A 194 -14.17 -35.98 -6.47
N ILE A 195 -13.66 -35.90 -5.24
CA ILE A 195 -14.51 -35.86 -4.05
C ILE A 195 -14.97 -34.42 -3.74
N ASP A 196 -16.28 -34.27 -3.53
CA ASP A 196 -16.86 -33.01 -3.04
C ASP A 196 -16.45 -32.75 -1.58
N ARG A 197 -15.94 -31.54 -1.34
CA ARG A 197 -15.51 -31.04 -0.03
C ARG A 197 -16.24 -29.75 0.31
N ASN A 198 -16.50 -29.56 1.60
CA ASN A 198 -17.20 -28.41 2.13
C ASN A 198 -16.21 -27.53 2.88
N ILE A 199 -16.01 -26.31 2.41
CA ILE A 199 -15.14 -25.33 3.05
C ILE A 199 -16.00 -24.33 3.82
N PHE A 200 -15.68 -24.18 5.10
CA PHE A 200 -16.26 -23.21 6.01
C PHE A 200 -15.26 -22.07 6.23
N VAL A 201 -15.75 -20.84 6.15
CA VAL A 201 -14.97 -19.64 6.45
C VAL A 201 -15.76 -18.76 7.39
N SER A 202 -15.10 -18.18 8.38
CA SER A 202 -15.71 -17.15 9.22
C SER A 202 -14.74 -16.03 9.54
N TYR A 203 -15.27 -14.83 9.74
CA TYR A 203 -14.50 -13.65 10.11
C TYR A 203 -15.42 -12.58 10.70
N ILE A 204 -14.83 -11.61 11.39
CA ILE A 204 -15.49 -10.35 11.74
C ILE A 204 -14.98 -9.23 10.84
N ARG A 205 -15.83 -8.23 10.61
CA ARG A 205 -15.44 -6.98 9.96
C ARG A 205 -16.30 -5.82 10.46
N GLU A 206 -15.75 -4.62 10.36
CA GLU A 206 -16.52 -3.39 10.49
C GLU A 206 -17.78 -3.43 9.61
N SER A 207 -18.89 -3.02 10.21
CA SER A 207 -20.21 -3.10 9.59
C SER A 207 -21.15 -2.05 10.20
N PRO A 208 -22.06 -1.45 9.42
CA PRO A 208 -23.07 -0.55 9.96
C PRO A 208 -23.90 -1.22 11.05
N ILE A 209 -24.22 -0.46 12.10
CA ILE A 209 -25.14 -0.93 13.13
C ILE A 209 -26.54 -1.13 12.55
N TRP A 210 -27.24 -2.17 13.02
CA TRP A 210 -28.65 -2.32 12.73
C TRP A 210 -29.47 -1.32 13.55
N LYS A 211 -30.48 -0.73 12.93
CA LYS A 211 -31.35 0.29 13.56
C LYS A 211 -32.77 -0.24 13.65
N THR A 212 -33.50 0.15 14.68
CA THR A 212 -34.94 -0.15 14.79
C THR A 212 -35.76 1.08 14.56
N SER A 213 -36.89 0.92 13.87
CA SER A 213 -37.93 1.92 13.78
C SER A 213 -39.25 1.26 14.14
N TYR A 214 -40.09 1.93 14.91
CA TYR A 214 -41.41 1.43 15.26
C TYR A 214 -42.44 2.56 15.18
N ARG A 215 -43.67 2.18 14.87
CA ARG A 215 -44.82 3.08 14.79
C ARG A 215 -46.00 2.44 15.51
N LEU A 216 -46.71 3.25 16.28
CA LEU A 216 -47.96 2.88 16.90
C LEU A 216 -49.10 3.50 16.10
N ILE A 217 -49.98 2.66 15.59
CA ILE A 217 -51.11 3.07 14.74
C ILE A 217 -52.39 2.79 15.52
N MET A 218 -53.20 3.83 15.67
CA MET A 218 -54.46 3.75 16.40
C MET A 218 -55.50 4.67 15.76
N SER A 219 -56.63 4.10 15.37
CA SER A 219 -57.83 4.86 14.98
C SER A 219 -58.70 5.21 16.19
N ARG A 220 -59.62 6.17 16.06
CA ARG A 220 -60.55 6.54 17.15
C ARG A 220 -61.36 5.35 17.68
N LYS A 221 -61.80 4.46 16.79
CA LYS A 221 -62.52 3.23 17.18
C LYS A 221 -61.64 2.29 18.00
N GLN A 222 -60.41 2.06 17.55
CA GLN A 222 -59.44 1.23 18.28
C GLN A 222 -59.07 1.83 19.64
N ALA A 223 -58.98 3.16 19.75
CA ALA A 223 -58.74 3.84 21.03
C ALA A 223 -59.88 3.62 22.04
N LEU A 224 -61.14 3.68 21.60
CA LEU A 224 -62.31 3.37 22.44
C LEU A 224 -62.31 1.91 22.90
N GLU A 225 -61.82 0.99 22.06
CA GLU A 225 -61.67 -0.43 22.37
C GLU A 225 -60.36 -0.78 23.10
N GLN A 226 -59.54 0.22 23.47
CA GLN A 226 -58.21 0.04 24.08
C GLN A 226 -57.27 -0.89 23.28
N ARG A 227 -57.36 -0.82 21.94
CA ARG A 227 -56.53 -1.59 21.00
C ARG A 227 -55.59 -0.66 20.26
N CYS A 228 -54.39 -1.14 19.95
CA CYS A 228 -53.46 -0.46 19.04
C CYS A 228 -52.69 -1.48 18.20
N LEU A 229 -52.21 -1.05 17.03
CA LEU A 229 -51.28 -1.83 16.21
C LEU A 229 -49.87 -1.27 16.38
N LEU A 230 -48.95 -2.10 16.88
CA LEU A 230 -47.53 -1.79 16.89
C LEU A 230 -46.88 -2.42 15.66
N SER A 231 -46.27 -1.59 14.81
CA SER A 231 -45.48 -2.03 13.67
C SER A 231 -44.01 -1.69 13.90
N GLY A 232 -43.11 -2.64 13.62
CA GLY A 232 -41.67 -2.49 13.83
C GLY A 232 -40.87 -2.95 12.62
N TRP A 233 -39.76 -2.26 12.37
CA TRP A 233 -38.80 -2.55 11.31
C TRP A 233 -37.39 -2.63 11.90
N GLY A 234 -36.60 -3.58 11.40
CA GLY A 234 -35.15 -3.60 11.53
C GLY A 234 -34.52 -3.13 10.22
N LEU A 235 -33.74 -2.05 10.27
CA LEU A 235 -32.98 -1.56 9.13
C LEU A 235 -31.56 -2.12 9.22
N ILE A 236 -31.15 -2.77 8.14
CA ILE A 236 -29.86 -3.43 7.97
C ILE A 236 -29.28 -2.99 6.64
N GLU A 237 -27.98 -2.75 6.60
CA GLU A 237 -27.25 -2.34 5.41
C GLU A 237 -26.20 -3.41 5.07
N ASN A 238 -26.35 -4.05 3.91
CA ASN A 238 -25.32 -4.96 3.39
C ASN A 238 -24.24 -4.13 2.67
N THR A 239 -23.07 -4.01 3.30
CA THR A 239 -21.89 -3.33 2.75
C THR A 239 -20.88 -4.29 2.12
N THR A 240 -21.24 -5.57 1.99
CA THR A 240 -20.38 -6.59 1.37
C THR A 240 -20.59 -6.63 -0.15
N ASN A 241 -19.59 -7.12 -0.88
CA ASN A 241 -19.67 -7.33 -2.33
C ASN A 241 -20.37 -8.66 -2.70
N GLN A 242 -21.15 -9.24 -1.77
CA GLN A 242 -21.87 -10.49 -1.98
C GLN A 242 -23.35 -10.30 -1.66
N ASP A 243 -24.20 -10.87 -2.50
CA ASP A 243 -25.63 -10.90 -2.27
C ASP A 243 -25.95 -11.84 -1.10
N TRP A 244 -26.87 -11.40 -0.23
CA TRP A 244 -27.36 -12.21 0.87
C TRP A 244 -28.63 -12.95 0.41
N GLU A 245 -28.46 -14.18 -0.05
CA GLU A 245 -29.55 -15.04 -0.51
C GLU A 245 -29.76 -16.19 0.47
N ASN A 246 -30.96 -16.29 1.05
CA ASN A 246 -31.34 -17.37 1.97
C ASN A 246 -30.38 -17.56 3.16
N ILE A 247 -29.96 -16.45 3.78
CA ILE A 247 -29.04 -16.46 4.92
C ILE A 247 -29.76 -16.57 6.26
N GLU A 248 -29.06 -17.08 7.27
CA GLU A 248 -29.43 -16.88 8.67
C GLU A 248 -28.96 -15.51 9.15
N LEU A 249 -29.88 -14.63 9.54
CA LEU A 249 -29.57 -13.30 10.04
C LEU A 249 -29.86 -13.19 11.53
N SER A 250 -28.85 -12.82 12.32
CA SER A 250 -28.95 -12.60 13.76
C SER A 250 -28.66 -11.13 14.11
N LEU A 251 -29.53 -10.50 14.90
CA LEU A 251 -29.36 -9.12 15.37
C LEU A 251 -29.11 -9.13 16.88
N VAL A 252 -27.91 -8.70 17.28
CA VAL A 252 -27.50 -8.72 18.68
C VAL A 252 -27.59 -7.31 19.24
N ALA A 253 -28.37 -7.15 20.32
CA ALA A 253 -28.58 -5.87 21.01
C ALA A 253 -27.49 -5.54 22.04
N GLY A 254 -26.63 -6.51 22.39
CA GLY A 254 -25.53 -6.32 23.33
C GLY A 254 -24.48 -5.33 22.82
N LEU A 255 -23.72 -4.78 23.77
CA LEU A 255 -22.57 -3.89 23.52
C LEU A 255 -21.27 -4.57 23.97
N PRO A 256 -20.72 -5.53 23.19
CA PRO A 256 -19.38 -6.02 23.48
C PRO A 256 -18.36 -4.89 23.31
N ILE A 257 -17.20 -5.01 23.95
CA ILE A 257 -16.08 -4.07 23.75
C ILE A 257 -15.36 -4.48 22.46
N SER A 258 -15.33 -3.60 21.46
CA SER A 258 -14.52 -3.74 20.24
C SER A 258 -13.41 -2.68 20.22
N PHE A 259 -12.26 -3.02 19.64
CA PHE A 259 -11.12 -2.11 19.50
C PHE A 259 -10.39 -2.38 18.18
N ILE A 260 -9.92 -1.32 17.55
CA ILE A 260 -9.09 -1.38 16.35
C ILE A 260 -7.64 -1.54 16.79
N TYR A 261 -6.98 -2.58 16.31
CA TYR A 261 -5.54 -2.78 16.48
C TYR A 261 -4.90 -2.97 15.12
N SER A 262 -3.80 -2.27 14.87
CA SER A 262 -3.11 -2.31 13.57
C SER A 262 -2.37 -3.65 13.39
N PHE A 263 -3.05 -4.65 12.87
CA PHE A 263 -2.48 -5.96 12.52
C PHE A 263 -1.91 -6.00 11.10
N TYR A 264 -2.49 -5.25 10.17
CA TYR A 264 -2.13 -5.35 8.76
C TYR A 264 -0.80 -4.66 8.42
N ARG A 265 -0.52 -3.52 9.06
CA ARG A 265 0.71 -2.76 8.81
C ARG A 265 1.88 -3.30 9.65
N PRO A 266 3.07 -3.51 9.05
CA PRO A 266 4.23 -3.94 9.80
C PRO A 266 4.71 -2.85 10.76
N ILE A 267 5.04 -3.23 11.99
CA ILE A 267 5.61 -2.34 13.01
C ILE A 267 7.12 -2.51 13.01
N PHE A 268 7.86 -1.46 12.63
CA PHE A 268 9.32 -1.44 12.65
C PHE A 268 9.83 -0.73 13.90
N ILE A 269 10.77 -1.37 14.60
CA ILE A 269 11.46 -0.78 15.74
C ILE A 269 12.81 -0.26 15.27
N GLN A 270 13.15 0.99 15.59
CA GLN A 270 14.48 1.53 15.31
C GLN A 270 15.51 0.83 16.19
N ARG A 271 16.48 0.17 15.56
CA ARG A 271 17.59 -0.45 16.28
C ARG A 271 18.64 0.61 16.63
N PRO A 272 19.18 0.60 17.86
CA PRO A 272 20.29 1.49 18.19
C PRO A 272 21.49 1.18 17.30
N VAL A 273 22.10 2.23 16.75
CA VAL A 273 23.35 2.11 16.00
C VAL A 273 24.49 2.25 16.99
N ILE A 274 25.23 1.17 17.22
CA ILE A 274 26.46 1.21 18.00
C ILE A 274 27.57 1.63 17.05
N HIS A 275 28.09 2.85 17.24
CA HIS A 275 29.28 3.28 16.53
C HIS A 275 30.52 2.68 17.20
N PRO A 276 31.51 2.19 16.43
CA PRO A 276 32.81 1.82 16.99
C PRO A 276 33.37 3.00 17.80
N PRO A 277 34.04 2.75 18.95
CA PRO A 277 34.69 3.83 19.69
C PRO A 277 35.62 4.58 18.73
N LYS A 278 35.37 5.88 18.55
CA LYS A 278 36.30 6.76 17.86
C LYS A 278 37.53 6.88 18.75
N ILE A 279 38.57 6.11 18.48
CA ILE A 279 39.87 6.29 19.11
C ILE A 279 40.39 7.65 18.62
N LEU A 280 40.22 8.68 19.45
CA LEU A 280 40.93 9.94 19.32
C LEU A 280 42.40 9.62 19.57
N SER A 281 43.19 9.59 18.50
CA SER A 281 44.63 9.26 18.50
C SER A 281 44.98 7.78 18.47
N ALA A 282 44.93 7.19 17.28
CA ALA A 282 46.05 6.39 16.82
C ALA A 282 46.84 7.28 15.83
N ARG A 283 47.59 8.26 16.35
CA ARG A 283 48.80 8.66 15.61
C ARG A 283 49.69 7.42 15.58
N PRO A 284 50.32 7.09 14.45
CA PRO A 284 51.43 6.14 14.48
C PRO A 284 52.38 6.62 15.58
N THR A 285 52.64 5.80 16.58
CA THR A 285 53.82 6.01 17.42
C THR A 285 55.02 5.89 16.51
N ASP A 286 55.86 6.91 16.48
CA ASP A 286 57.20 6.77 15.93
C ASP A 286 57.84 5.59 16.67
N ILE A 287 58.24 4.56 15.92
CA ILE A 287 58.92 3.40 16.48
C ILE A 287 60.26 3.93 17.00
N GLU A 288 60.38 4.09 18.31
CA GLU A 288 61.55 4.71 18.95
C GLU A 288 62.71 3.73 19.18
N ASP A 289 62.55 2.47 18.79
CA ASP A 289 63.67 1.54 18.65
C ASP A 289 64.05 1.43 17.18
N GLY A 290 65.26 1.90 16.87
CA GLY A 290 65.91 1.57 15.62
C GLY A 290 65.83 0.07 15.42
N LEU A 291 65.30 -0.37 14.28
CA LEU A 291 65.49 -1.73 13.81
C LEU A 291 67.00 -1.97 13.83
N ASP A 292 67.50 -2.76 14.78
CA ASP A 292 68.84 -3.29 14.75
C ASP A 292 68.94 -4.13 13.47
N MET A 293 69.43 -3.50 12.41
CA MET A 293 69.63 -4.12 11.09
C MET A 293 70.71 -5.21 11.13
N ASP A 294 71.45 -5.32 12.24
CA ASP A 294 72.54 -6.28 12.43
C ASP A 294 72.06 -7.75 12.46
N GLU A 295 70.77 -8.03 12.72
CA GLU A 295 70.20 -9.40 12.64
C GLU A 295 69.80 -9.84 11.22
N PHE A 296 69.84 -8.95 10.22
CA PHE A 296 69.40 -9.26 8.85
C PHE A 296 70.55 -9.33 7.81
N ASP A 297 71.80 -9.10 8.20
CA ASP A 297 72.96 -9.18 7.28
C ASP A 297 73.20 -10.59 6.72
N ASP A 298 72.84 -11.65 7.46
CA ASP A 298 72.97 -13.05 7.00
C ASP A 298 71.93 -13.46 5.93
N TYR A 299 70.92 -12.62 5.65
CA TYR A 299 69.95 -12.84 4.58
C TYR A 299 70.30 -12.10 3.28
N GLY A 300 71.44 -11.41 3.25
CA GLY A 300 71.97 -10.67 2.11
C GLY A 300 73.21 -11.32 1.49
N ALA A 301 73.15 -12.59 1.10
CA ALA A 301 74.13 -13.25 0.23
C ALA A 301 73.46 -14.11 -0.84
#